data_AF-A0A2K3LQV1-F1
#
_entry.id   AF-A0A2K3LQV1-F1
#
_cell.length_a   1.000
_cell.length_b   1.000
_cell.length_c   1.000
_cell.angle_alpha   90.00
_cell.angle_beta   90.00
_cell.angle_gamma   90.00
#
_symmetry.space_group_name_H-M   'P 1'
#
loop_
_entity.id
_entity.type
_entity.pdbx_description
1 polymer ?
#
loop_
_entity_poly.entity_id
_entity_poly.type
_entity_poly.pdbx_seq_one_letter_code
_entity_poly.pdbx_strand_id
1 'polypeptide(L)'
;MVKGLVGIAMNSDKKSSSYDSFAALSDWIPCLFVNPSDYICSEYIGYFEHRSKMEEKYGRIEKSATQISLSCLIISAFGKESEPLHLIPSANLTVNLTPLPQSIMEAHWIEQCLEAHGIHHWWKQDLHLEPKVHRYKY
;
A
#
# COMPACT_ATOMS: atom_id res chain seq x y z
N MET A 1 54.53 -2.68 -3.06
CA MET A 1 53.36 -2.83 -2.19
C MET A 1 52.16 -3.11 -3.09
N VAL A 2 51.61 -4.32 -3.05
CA VAL A 2 50.59 -4.80 -4.00
C VAL A 2 49.25 -4.95 -3.29
N LYS A 3 48.21 -4.37 -3.92
CA LYS A 3 46.78 -4.77 -3.93
C LYS A 3 46.01 -4.61 -2.61
N GLY A 4 44.72 -4.26 -2.61
CA GLY A 4 43.78 -4.25 -3.72
C GLY A 4 42.51 -3.45 -3.44
N LEU A 5 41.83 -3.13 -4.55
CA LEU A 5 40.49 -2.59 -4.63
C LEU A 5 39.50 -3.69 -4.21
N VAL A 6 38.67 -3.45 -3.21
CA VAL A 6 37.54 -4.32 -2.90
C VAL A 6 36.37 -3.87 -3.76
N GLY A 7 36.08 -4.64 -4.81
CA GLY A 7 34.85 -4.49 -5.59
C GLY A 7 33.68 -5.10 -4.83
N ILE A 8 32.66 -4.30 -4.54
CA ILE A 8 31.37 -4.79 -4.05
C ILE A 8 30.56 -5.16 -5.29
N ALA A 9 30.42 -6.45 -5.55
CA ALA A 9 29.53 -6.96 -6.58
C ALA A 9 28.07 -6.77 -6.13
N MET A 10 27.32 -5.94 -6.86
CA MET A 10 25.87 -5.83 -6.69
C MET A 10 25.22 -7.03 -7.39
N ASN A 11 24.60 -7.92 -6.64
CA ASN A 11 23.71 -8.96 -7.17
C ASN A 11 22.50 -8.29 -7.85
N SER A 12 22.54 -8.19 -9.18
CA SER A 12 21.50 -7.57 -10.02
C SER A 12 20.32 -8.49 -10.34
N ASP A 13 20.41 -9.79 -10.06
CA ASP A 13 19.51 -10.77 -10.69
C ASP A 13 18.16 -10.97 -10.00
N LYS A 14 17.94 -10.38 -8.81
CA LYS A 14 16.64 -10.46 -8.11
C LYS A 14 15.69 -9.32 -8.47
N LYS A 15 16.22 -8.19 -8.96
CA LYS A 15 15.47 -6.92 -9.07
C LYS A 15 14.64 -6.81 -10.35
N SER A 16 15.04 -7.51 -11.42
CA SER A 16 14.23 -7.60 -12.65
C SER A 16 12.98 -8.45 -12.42
N SER A 17 13.13 -9.59 -11.73
CA SER A 17 12.05 -10.54 -11.50
C SER A 17 10.89 -9.97 -10.66
N SER A 18 11.16 -9.11 -9.67
CA SER A 18 10.10 -8.56 -8.81
C SER A 18 9.27 -7.49 -9.51
N TYR A 19 9.93 -6.59 -10.27
CA TYR A 19 9.25 -5.61 -11.11
C TYR A 19 8.39 -6.27 -12.18
N ASP A 20 8.93 -7.31 -12.84
CA ASP A 20 8.20 -8.08 -13.85
C ASP A 20 6.98 -8.78 -13.24
N SER A 21 7.10 -9.32 -12.02
CA SER A 21 5.97 -9.95 -11.30
C SER A 21 4.90 -8.94 -10.90
N PHE A 22 5.29 -7.77 -10.40
CA PHE A 22 4.36 -6.73 -10.00
C PHE A 22 3.66 -6.08 -11.20
N ALA A 23 4.38 -5.84 -12.31
CA ALA A 23 3.77 -5.39 -13.55
C ALA A 23 2.86 -6.47 -14.17
N ALA A 24 3.21 -7.75 -14.03
CA ALA A 24 2.37 -8.85 -14.51
C ALA A 24 1.02 -8.94 -13.77
N LEU A 25 0.93 -8.47 -12.53
CA LEU A 25 -0.33 -8.39 -11.78
C LEU A 25 -1.23 -7.20 -12.18
N SER A 26 -0.81 -6.36 -13.14
CA SER A 26 -1.53 -5.12 -13.50
C SER A 26 -2.96 -5.34 -13.96
N ASP A 27 -3.21 -6.45 -14.65
CA ASP A 27 -4.53 -6.87 -15.12
C ASP A 27 -5.40 -7.49 -14.02
N TRP A 28 -4.81 -7.87 -12.89
CA TRP A 28 -5.58 -8.30 -11.72
C TRP A 28 -6.06 -7.07 -10.95
N ILE A 29 -7.35 -6.75 -11.06
CA ILE A 29 -7.98 -5.61 -10.39
C ILE A 29 -9.00 -6.12 -9.35
N PRO A 30 -8.56 -6.43 -8.12
CA PRO A 30 -9.48 -6.79 -7.04
C PRO A 30 -10.32 -5.59 -6.59
N CYS A 31 -11.51 -5.90 -6.07
CA CYS A 31 -12.31 -4.94 -5.31
C CYS A 31 -11.94 -5.08 -3.83
N LEU A 32 -11.41 -4.02 -3.22
CA LEU A 32 -11.02 -4.00 -1.82
C LEU A 32 -11.99 -3.12 -1.03
N PHE A 33 -12.49 -3.65 0.08
CA PHE A 33 -13.29 -2.90 1.05
C PHE A 33 -12.35 -2.49 2.18
N VAL A 34 -12.15 -1.19 2.35
CA VAL A 34 -11.14 -0.64 3.26
C VAL A 34 -11.75 0.38 4.21
N ASN A 35 -11.32 0.37 5.47
CA ASN A 35 -11.75 1.32 6.49
C ASN A 35 -10.52 2.10 7.01
N PRO A 36 -10.50 3.45 6.96
CA PRO A 36 -9.36 4.24 7.44
C PRO A 36 -9.01 4.03 8.92
N SER A 37 -9.96 3.56 9.73
CA SER A 37 -9.75 3.25 11.15
C SER A 37 -9.16 1.85 11.39
N ASP A 38 -9.11 0.98 10.38
CA ASP A 38 -8.39 -0.29 10.39
C ASP A 38 -6.95 -0.04 9.91
N TYR A 39 -5.97 -0.42 10.74
CA TYR A 39 -4.55 -0.18 10.48
C TYR A 39 -4.04 -0.79 9.17
N ILE A 40 -4.48 -2.00 8.81
CA ILE A 40 -4.06 -2.64 7.55
C ILE A 40 -4.70 -1.92 6.37
N CYS A 41 -5.97 -1.56 6.50
CA CYS A 41 -6.70 -0.83 5.48
C CYS A 41 -6.15 0.58 5.23
N SER A 42 -5.76 1.30 6.30
CA SER A 42 -5.18 2.64 6.19
C SER A 42 -3.86 2.63 5.41
N GLU A 43 -3.04 1.60 5.59
CA GLU A 43 -1.80 1.44 4.83
C GLU A 43 -2.09 1.25 3.33
N TYR A 44 -3.09 0.46 2.96
CA TYR A 44 -3.50 0.28 1.56
C TYR A 44 -4.06 1.57 0.94
N ILE A 45 -4.87 2.32 1.70
CA ILE A 45 -5.37 3.63 1.27
C ILE A 45 -4.18 4.57 1.01
N GLY A 46 -3.29 4.69 1.98
CA GLY A 46 -2.10 5.55 1.89
C GLY A 46 -1.17 5.16 0.73
N TYR A 47 -0.95 3.85 0.53
CA TYR A 47 -0.18 3.32 -0.59
C TYR A 47 -0.71 3.80 -1.95
N PHE A 48 -2.01 3.61 -2.20
CA PHE A 48 -2.62 3.97 -3.48
C PHE A 48 -2.71 5.48 -3.68
N GLU A 49 -2.95 6.25 -2.62
CA GLU A 49 -2.95 7.71 -2.67
C GLU A 49 -1.57 8.29 -2.95
N HIS A 50 -0.53 7.80 -2.26
CA HIS A 50 0.85 8.24 -2.47
C HIS A 50 1.25 7.99 -3.92
N ARG A 51 0.94 6.81 -4.45
CA ARG A 51 1.24 6.46 -5.83
C ARG A 51 0.55 7.39 -6.84
N SER A 52 -0.73 7.67 -6.62
CA SER A 52 -1.51 8.54 -7.51
C SER A 52 -0.97 9.97 -7.51
N LYS A 53 -0.64 10.51 -6.33
CA LYS A 53 -0.03 11.85 -6.16
C LYS A 53 1.34 11.95 -6.82
N MET A 54 2.16 10.91 -6.73
CA MET A 54 3.47 10.88 -7.37
C MET A 54 3.36 10.83 -8.90
N GLU A 55 2.43 10.05 -9.44
CA GLU A 55 2.16 10.03 -10.88
C GLU A 55 1.70 11.39 -11.40
N GLU A 56 0.87 12.11 -10.63
CA GLU A 56 0.42 13.46 -10.97
C GLU A 56 1.57 14.48 -10.96
N LYS A 57 2.42 14.44 -9.92
CA LYS A 57 3.43 15.49 -9.67
C LYS A 57 4.74 15.31 -10.43
N TYR A 58 5.19 14.08 -10.64
CA TYR A 58 6.53 13.78 -11.17
C TYR A 58 6.52 12.97 -12.48
N GLY A 59 5.34 12.62 -12.99
CA GLY A 59 5.22 11.79 -14.18
C GLY A 59 5.81 10.38 -13.99
N ARG A 60 6.02 9.66 -15.09
CA ARG A 60 6.33 8.21 -15.07
C ARG A 60 7.81 7.88 -14.79
N ILE A 61 8.72 8.84 -14.91
CA ILE A 61 10.18 8.59 -14.94
C ILE A 61 10.72 8.21 -13.54
N GLU A 62 10.03 8.61 -12.47
CA GLU A 62 10.43 8.30 -11.09
C GLU A 62 9.89 6.96 -10.54
N LYS A 63 9.06 6.21 -11.30
CA LYS A 63 8.39 4.97 -10.81
C LYS A 63 9.35 3.97 -10.15
N SER A 64 10.56 3.83 -10.69
CA SER A 64 11.59 2.92 -10.17
C SER A 64 12.18 3.38 -8.84
N ALA A 65 12.37 4.69 -8.63
CA ALA A 65 12.85 5.25 -7.37
C ALA A 65 11.76 5.23 -6.29
N THR A 66 10.49 5.41 -6.69
CA THR A 66 9.36 5.43 -5.77
C THR A 66 8.91 4.04 -5.32
N GLN A 67 8.99 2.99 -6.15
CA GLN A 67 8.76 1.62 -5.67
C GLN A 67 9.80 1.23 -4.62
N ILE A 68 11.06 1.62 -4.83
CA ILE A 68 12.13 1.45 -3.85
C ILE A 68 11.83 2.27 -2.59
N SER A 69 11.38 3.52 -2.72
CA SER A 69 11.04 4.38 -1.58
C SER A 69 9.80 3.93 -0.81
N LEU A 70 8.72 3.52 -1.48
CA LEU A 70 7.50 2.96 -0.85
C LEU A 70 7.78 1.62 -0.19
N SER A 71 8.56 0.76 -0.85
CA SER A 71 9.07 -0.45 -0.23
C SER A 71 9.90 -0.10 1.00
N CYS A 72 10.81 0.89 0.92
CA CYS A 72 11.60 1.37 2.05
C CYS A 72 10.77 2.02 3.17
N LEU A 73 9.72 2.77 2.87
CA LEU A 73 8.85 3.40 3.86
C LEU A 73 8.05 2.34 4.63
N ILE A 74 7.52 1.34 3.94
CA ILE A 74 6.87 0.18 4.56
C ILE A 74 7.89 -0.67 5.35
N ILE A 75 9.09 -0.91 4.79
CA ILE A 75 10.20 -1.58 5.49
C ILE A 75 10.59 -0.84 6.77
N SER A 76 10.58 0.50 6.75
CA SER A 76 10.92 1.35 7.90
C SER A 76 9.84 1.33 8.99
N ALA A 77 8.57 1.18 8.62
CA ALA A 77 7.45 1.04 9.56
C ALA A 77 7.40 -0.35 10.23
N PHE A 78 7.81 -1.41 9.52
CA PHE A 78 7.74 -2.81 10.01
C PHE A 78 9.09 -3.42 10.41
N GLY A 79 10.19 -2.67 10.36
CA GLY A 79 11.51 -3.07 10.88
C GLY A 79 12.14 -4.30 10.22
N LYS A 80 11.75 -4.67 9.00
CA LYS A 80 12.25 -5.88 8.32
C LYS A 80 12.55 -5.65 6.84
N GLU A 81 13.79 -5.99 6.46
CA GLU A 81 14.40 -5.95 5.13
C GLU A 81 13.79 -6.97 4.14
N SER A 82 12.49 -6.87 3.86
CA SER A 82 11.83 -7.66 2.80
C SER A 82 11.04 -6.73 1.89
N GLU A 83 11.17 -6.89 0.56
CA GLU A 83 10.23 -6.29 -0.40
C GLU A 83 8.79 -6.56 0.07
N PRO A 84 7.87 -5.58 0.04
CA PRO A 84 6.52 -5.78 0.49
C PRO A 84 5.76 -6.65 -0.53
N LEU A 85 5.81 -7.97 -0.30
CA LEU A 85 5.15 -9.02 -1.10
C LEU A 85 3.62 -8.87 -1.20
N HIS A 86 3.02 -7.91 -0.49
CA HIS A 86 1.57 -7.71 -0.44
C HIS A 86 1.07 -6.58 -1.36
N LEU A 87 1.95 -5.78 -1.96
CA LEU A 87 1.49 -4.67 -2.80
C LEU A 87 0.98 -5.17 -4.15
N ILE A 88 -0.17 -4.63 -4.56
CA ILE A 88 -0.79 -4.91 -5.84
C ILE A 88 -0.82 -3.67 -6.72
N PRO A 89 -0.67 -3.82 -8.04
CA PRO A 89 -0.52 -2.70 -8.96
C PRO A 89 -1.85 -2.02 -9.31
N SER A 90 -2.98 -2.70 -9.17
CA SER A 90 -4.30 -2.16 -9.52
C SER A 90 -5.32 -2.59 -8.46
N ALA A 91 -6.31 -1.75 -8.17
CA ALA A 91 -7.45 -2.11 -7.33
C ALA A 91 -8.61 -1.12 -7.51
N ASN A 92 -9.83 -1.58 -7.25
CA ASN A 92 -10.96 -0.70 -6.98
C ASN A 92 -11.19 -0.70 -5.46
N LEU A 93 -10.93 0.42 -4.79
CA LEU A 93 -11.20 0.56 -3.36
C LEU A 93 -12.63 1.04 -3.15
N THR A 94 -13.29 0.48 -2.15
CA THR A 94 -14.51 1.02 -1.54
C THR A 94 -14.13 1.43 -0.12
N VAL A 95 -13.93 2.73 0.08
CA VAL A 95 -13.51 3.28 1.37
C VAL A 95 -14.74 3.53 2.22
N ASN A 96 -14.81 2.90 3.39
CA ASN A 96 -15.86 3.17 4.36
C ASN A 96 -15.48 4.42 5.17
N LEU A 97 -16.19 5.52 4.92
CA LEU A 97 -16.04 6.79 5.61
C LEU A 97 -17.12 7.00 6.68
N THR A 98 -17.88 5.96 7.00
CA THR A 98 -18.88 6.01 8.08
C THR A 98 -18.15 6.25 9.40
N PRO A 99 -18.49 7.31 10.14
CA PRO A 99 -17.86 7.58 11.43
C PRO A 99 -18.07 6.41 12.40
N LEU A 100 -17.02 6.07 13.14
CA LEU A 100 -17.16 5.17 14.27
C LEU A 100 -18.05 5.82 15.34
N PRO A 101 -18.78 5.02 16.15
CA PRO A 101 -19.50 5.56 17.30
C PRO A 101 -18.56 6.34 18.21
N GLN A 102 -19.04 7.44 18.81
CA GLN A 102 -18.24 8.31 19.68
C GLN A 102 -17.57 7.52 20.82
N SER A 103 -18.29 6.54 21.39
CA SER A 103 -17.77 5.65 22.43
C SER A 103 -16.55 4.84 21.99
N ILE A 104 -16.45 4.49 20.70
CA ILE A 104 -15.33 3.76 20.13
C ILE A 104 -14.20 4.73 19.78
N MET A 105 -14.51 5.92 19.27
CA MET A 105 -13.50 6.94 18.97
C MET A 105 -12.69 7.37 20.21
N GLU A 106 -13.32 7.35 21.39
CA GLU A 106 -12.67 7.64 22.67
C GLU A 106 -11.90 6.44 23.26
N ALA A 107 -12.07 5.25 22.66
CA ALA A 107 -11.42 4.02 23.12
C ALA A 107 -9.96 3.91 22.64
N HIS A 108 -9.26 2.90 23.15
CA HIS A 108 -7.90 2.61 22.73
C HIS A 108 -7.83 2.32 21.22
N TRP A 109 -6.75 2.74 20.56
CA TRP A 109 -6.62 2.63 19.09
C TRP A 109 -6.77 1.19 18.58
N ILE A 110 -6.40 0.19 19.39
CA ILE A 110 -6.58 -1.23 19.05
C ILE A 110 -8.07 -1.57 18.94
N GLU A 111 -8.90 -1.05 19.85
CA GLU A 111 -10.34 -1.29 19.82
C GLU A 111 -10.99 -0.62 18.61
N GLN A 112 -10.56 0.60 18.27
CA GLN A 112 -10.99 1.28 17.05
C GLN A 112 -10.65 0.45 15.80
N CYS A 113 -9.44 -0.10 15.74
CA CYS A 113 -8.99 -0.94 14.64
C CYS A 113 -9.79 -2.25 14.52
N LEU A 114 -10.02 -2.94 15.63
CA LEU A 114 -10.79 -4.19 15.65
C LEU A 114 -12.25 -3.96 15.28
N GLU A 115 -12.83 -2.86 15.76
CA GLU A 115 -14.20 -2.47 15.47
C GLU A 115 -14.35 -2.14 13.98
N ALA A 116 -13.44 -1.35 13.42
CA ALA A 116 -13.38 -0.99 12.00
C ALA A 116 -13.16 -2.19 11.04
N HIS A 117 -12.48 -3.23 11.53
CA HIS A 117 -12.25 -4.48 10.81
C HIS A 117 -13.50 -5.37 10.76
N GLY A 118 -14.42 -5.19 11.72
CA GLY A 118 -15.57 -6.07 11.88
C GLY A 118 -16.53 -6.05 10.70
N ILE A 119 -17.00 -7.24 10.30
CA ILE A 119 -17.91 -7.38 9.14
C ILE A 119 -19.22 -6.61 9.32
N HIS A 120 -19.65 -6.40 10.57
CA HIS A 120 -20.87 -5.66 10.89
C HIS A 120 -20.84 -4.21 10.42
N HIS A 121 -19.65 -3.62 10.23
CA HIS A 121 -19.53 -2.26 9.69
C HIS A 121 -19.94 -2.18 8.22
N TRP A 122 -19.92 -3.29 7.49
CA TRP A 122 -20.22 -3.35 6.07
C TRP A 122 -21.70 -3.65 5.77
N TRP A 123 -22.50 -3.92 6.80
CA TRP A 123 -23.92 -4.25 6.67
C TRP A 123 -24.85 -3.21 7.32
N LYS A 124 -24.32 -2.03 7.67
CA LYS A 124 -25.11 -0.93 8.19
C LYS A 124 -25.93 -0.26 7.07
N GLN A 125 -27.08 0.31 7.44
CA GLN A 125 -27.96 1.00 6.48
C GLN A 125 -27.46 2.40 6.10
N ASP A 126 -26.69 3.02 6.98
CA ASP A 126 -26.19 4.40 6.91
C ASP A 126 -24.72 4.46 6.44
N LEU A 127 -24.33 3.53 5.58
CA LEU A 127 -22.96 3.45 5.05
C LEU A 127 -22.62 4.65 4.16
N HIS A 128 -21.56 5.37 4.52
CA HIS A 128 -20.93 6.37 3.67
C HIS A 128 -19.71 5.76 2.97
N LEU A 129 -19.89 5.33 1.72
CA LEU A 129 -18.86 4.64 0.94
C LEU A 129 -18.33 5.53 -0.19
N GLU A 130 -17.01 5.62 -0.29
CA GLU A 130 -16.33 6.33 -1.37
C GLU A 130 -15.62 5.32 -2.30
N PRO A 131 -16.02 5.22 -3.59
CA PRO A 131 -15.29 4.40 -4.55
C PRO A 131 -14.04 5.14 -5.06
N LYS A 132 -12.87 4.50 -4.99
CA LYS A 132 -11.61 4.99 -5.57
C LYS A 132 -11.04 3.96 -6.55
N VAL A 133 -10.68 4.40 -7.75
CA VAL A 133 -10.15 3.52 -8.80
C VAL A 133 -8.66 3.77 -8.98
N HIS A 134 -7.85 2.74 -8.77
CA HIS A 134 -6.42 2.79 -8.97
C HIS A 134 -6.01 1.79 -10.05
N ARG A 135 -5.42 2.31 -11.13
CA ARG A 135 -5.00 1.50 -12.28
C ARG A 135 -3.50 1.62 -12.48
N TYR A 136 -2.84 0.49 -12.65
CA TYR A 136 -1.49 0.49 -13.17
C TYR A 136 -1.48 0.95 -14.63
N LYS A 137 -0.60 1.89 -14.94
CA LYS A 137 -0.36 2.35 -16.31
C LYS A 137 1.03 1.90 -16.74
N TYR A 138 1.10 1.08 -17.79
CA TYR A 138 2.34 0.63 -18.43
C TYR A 138 3.18 1.80 -18.87
#